data_AF-A0AA47I9U1-F1
#
_entry.id   AF-A0AA47I9U1-F1
#
_cell.length_a   1.000
_cell.length_b   1.000
_cell.length_c   1.000
_cell.angle_alpha   90.00
_cell.angle_beta   90.00
_cell.angle_gamma   90.00
#
_symmetry.space_group_name_H-M   'P 1'
#
loop_
_entity.id
_entity.type
_entity.pdbx_description
1 polymer ?
#
loop_
_entity_poly.entity_id
_entity_poly.type
_entity_poly.pdbx_seq_one_letter_code
_entity_poly.pdbx_strand_id
1 'polypeptide(L)' 'MKYKFRFPWSIFIIVFFTVQVIGYGLNIYFLKIYTIMGKGISYSLTSTIIPLVLAFLIDYIYQFYNIKKGSKV' A
#
# COMPACT_ATOMS: atom_id res chain seq x y z
N MET A 1 5.50 -17.31 18.98
CA MET A 1 5.07 -17.21 17.57
C MET A 1 6.02 -16.26 16.84
N LYS A 2 6.84 -16.75 15.90
CA LYS A 2 7.62 -15.86 15.02
C LYS A 2 6.64 -15.28 14.01
N TYR A 3 6.32 -13.99 14.13
CA TYR A 3 5.63 -13.23 13.09
C TYR A 3 6.51 -13.26 11.85
N LYS A 4 6.21 -14.17 10.93
CA LYS A 4 6.89 -14.22 9.64
C LYS A 4 6.27 -13.12 8.79
N PHE A 5 6.75 -11.89 8.98
CA PHE A 5 6.42 -10.74 8.13
C PHE A 5 6.83 -11.05 6.70
N ARG A 6 5.96 -11.75 5.98
CA ARG A 6 6.05 -11.86 4.53
C ARG A 6 5.52 -10.53 4.03
N PHE A 7 6.39 -9.70 3.48
CA PHE A 7 5.96 -8.45 2.85
C PHE A 7 4.80 -8.76 1.91
N PRO A 8 3.60 -8.19 2.13
CA PRO A 8 2.40 -8.53 1.37
C PRO A 8 2.43 -7.77 0.04
N TRP A 9 3.41 -8.09 -0.81
CA TRP A 9 3.66 -7.42 -2.09
C TRP A 9 2.40 -7.34 -2.95
N SER A 10 1.59 -8.40 -2.98
CA SER A 10 0.33 -8.42 -3.72
C SER A 10 -0.67 -7.38 -3.19
N ILE A 11 -0.80 -7.24 -1.87
CA ILE A 11 -1.67 -6.25 -1.24
C ILE A 11 -1.13 -4.85 -1.52
N PHE A 12 0.17 -4.65 -1.40
CA PHE A 12 0.82 -3.37 -1.70
C PHE A 12 0.56 -2.94 -3.15
N ILE A 13 0.75 -3.83 -4.12
CA ILE A 13 0.53 -3.52 -5.55
C ILE A 13 -0.93 -3.10 -5.78
N ILE A 14 -1.89 -3.84 -5.24
CA ILE A 14 -3.33 -3.54 -5.39
C ILE A 14 -3.66 -2.17 -4.79
N VAL A 15 -3.22 -1.92 -3.56
CA VAL A 15 -3.46 -0.64 -2.87
C VAL A 15 -2.77 0.50 -3.59
N PHE A 16 -1.54 0.29 -4.07
CA PHE A 16 -0.76 1.29 -4.79
C PHE A 16 -1.45 1.72 -6.09
N PHE A 17 -1.89 0.77 -6.93
CA PHE A 17 -2.64 1.11 -8.13
C PHE A 17 -3.97 1.78 -7.81
N THR A 18 -4.66 1.35 -6.75
CA THR A 18 -5.92 1.99 -6.31
C THR A 18 -5.71 3.45 -5.93
N VAL A 19 -4.68 3.73 -5.11
CA VAL A 19 -4.31 5.09 -4.69
C VAL A 19 -3.90 5.94 -5.89
N GLN A 20 -3.21 5.36 -6.87
CA GLN A 20 -2.84 6.05 -8.11
C GLN A 20 -4.08 6.39 -8.94
N VAL A 21 -5.00 5.44 -9.16
CA VAL A 21 -6.26 5.68 -9.90
C VAL A 21 -7.08 6.79 -9.23
N ILE A 22 -7.20 6.77 -7.90
CA ILE A 22 -7.89 7.82 -7.14
C ILE A 22 -7.14 9.16 -7.27
N GLY A 23 -5.82 9.14 -7.15
CA GLY A 23 -4.97 10.31 -7.32
C GLY A 23 -5.20 10.97 -8.68
N TYR A 24 -5.13 10.20 -9.77
CA TYR A 24 -5.41 10.66 -11.13
C TYR A 24 -6.85 11.13 -11.31
N GLY A 25 -7.84 10.37 -10.84
CA GLY A 25 -9.26 10.69 -10.99
C GLY A 25 -9.72 11.93 -10.23
N LEU A 26 -9.22 12.14 -9.01
CA LEU A 26 -9.57 13.30 -8.16
C LEU A 26 -8.58 14.47 -8.29
N ASN A 27 -7.63 14.37 -9.21
CA ASN A 27 -6.57 15.34 -9.43
C ASN A 27 -5.77 15.73 -8.17
N ILE A 28 -5.51 14.76 -7.28
CA ILE A 28 -4.79 14.98 -6.02
C ILE A 28 -3.27 14.89 -6.27
N TYR A 29 -2.58 16.02 -6.26
CA TYR A 29 -1.17 16.13 -6.65
C TYR A 29 -0.22 15.24 -5.81
N PHE A 30 -0.43 15.13 -4.50
CA PHE A 30 0.48 14.39 -3.61
C PHE A 30 0.29 12.87 -3.61
N LEU A 31 -0.83 12.37 -4.17
CA LEU A 31 -1.11 10.94 -4.33
C LEU A 31 -0.57 10.36 -5.64
N LYS A 32 -0.19 11.23 -6.58
CA LYS A 32 0.23 10.85 -7.93
C LYS A 32 1.74 10.68 -8.00
N ILE A 33 2.17 9.72 -8.81
CA ILE A 33 3.54 9.70 -9.32
C ILE A 33 3.56 10.48 -10.63
N TYR A 34 4.30 11.58 -10.66
CA TYR A 34 4.46 12.35 -11.88
C TYR A 34 5.65 11.85 -12.66
N THR A 35 5.39 11.18 -13.78
CA THR A 35 6.39 10.96 -14.82
C THR A 35 6.45 12.20 -15.69
N ILE A 36 7.41 13.08 -15.45
CA ILE A 36 7.63 14.23 -16.33
C ILE A 36 8.46 13.70 -17.51
N MET A 37 7.84 13.55 -18.68
CA MET A 37 8.53 13.19 -19.92
C MET A 37 9.74 14.12 -20.12
N GLY A 38 10.94 13.54 -20.14
CA GLY A 38 12.20 14.27 -20.35
C GLY A 38 12.88 14.84 -19.10
N LYS A 39 12.28 14.78 -17.89
CA LYS A 39 12.91 15.27 -16.65
C LYS A 39 12.97 14.26 -15.50
N GLY A 40 12.58 13.01 -15.75
CA GLY A 40 12.61 11.94 -14.76
C GLY A 40 11.30 11.81 -13.98
N ILE A 41 11.28 10.85 -13.06
CA ILE A 41 10.09 10.52 -12.29
C ILE A 41 10.11 11.34 -10.99
N SER A 42 9.15 12.25 -10.85
CA SER A 42 8.92 12.99 -9.61
C SER A 42 7.99 12.18 -8.73
N TYR A 43 8.59 11.56 -7.71
CA TYR A 43 7.87 10.82 -6.69
C TYR A 43 7.54 11.77 -5.54
N SER A 44 6.26 11.91 -5.24
CA SER A 44 5.87 12.35 -3.90
C SER A 44 6.13 11.19 -2.96
N LEU A 45 6.89 11.40 -1.87
CA LEU A 45 7.06 10.35 -0.84
C LEU A 45 5.69 9.85 -0.34
N THR A 46 4.71 10.75 -0.32
CA THR A 46 3.33 10.47 0.07
C THR A 46 2.62 9.45 -0.84
N SER A 47 2.90 9.43 -2.15
CA SER A 47 2.29 8.47 -3.08
C SER A 47 2.77 7.03 -2.84
N THR A 48 3.90 6.85 -2.16
CA THR A 48 4.46 5.53 -1.84
C THR A 48 4.22 5.15 -0.38
N ILE A 49 4.34 6.11 0.54
CA ILE A 49 4.14 5.89 1.98
C ILE A 49 2.68 5.54 2.29
N ILE A 50 1.70 6.20 1.67
CA ILE A 50 0.28 5.91 1.93
C ILE A 50 -0.08 4.45 1.58
N PRO A 51 0.22 3.95 0.36
CA PRO A 51 -0.01 2.54 0.04
C PRO A 51 0.75 1.57 0.94
N LEU A 52 1.98 1.93 1.34
CA LEU A 52 2.80 1.10 2.21
C LEU A 52 2.17 0.96 3.60
N VAL A 53 1.79 2.08 4.21
CA VAL A 53 1.13 2.11 5.53
C VAL A 53 -0.19 1.35 5.49
N LEU A 54 -1.00 1.53 4.43
CA LEU A 54 -2.24 0.76 4.26
C LEU A 54 -1.97 -0.74 4.15
N ALA A 55 -0.99 -1.16 3.36
CA ALA A 55 -0.68 -2.58 3.18
C ALA A 55 -0.24 -3.23 4.51
N PHE A 56 0.58 -2.55 5.30
CA PHE A 56 0.97 -3.02 6.63
C PHE A 56 -0.21 -3.03 7.61
N LEU A 57 -1.10 -2.05 7.55
CA LEU A 57 -2.26 -1.97 8.42
C LEU A 57 -3.26 -3.10 8.11
N ILE A 58 -3.50 -3.39 6.82
CA ILE A 58 -4.33 -4.53 6.38
C ILE A 58 -3.70 -5.86 6.84
N ASP A 59 -2.40 -6.04 6.66
CA ASP A 59 -1.71 -7.26 7.09
C ASP A 59 -1.75 -7.43 8.62
N TYR A 60 -1.52 -6.34 9.36
CA TYR A 60 -1.63 -6.33 10.82
C TYR A 60 -3.05 -6.71 11.28
N ILE A 61 -4.08 -6.10 10.68
CA ILE A 61 -5.48 -6.43 10.95
C ILE A 61 -5.74 -7.90 10.63
N TYR A 62 -5.34 -8.38 9.46
CA TYR A 62 -5.55 -9.77 9.05
C TYR A 62 -4.89 -10.77 10.02
N GLN A 63 -3.65 -10.51 10.44
CA GLN A 63 -2.97 -11.30 11.44
C GLN A 63 -3.69 -11.24 12.79
N PHE A 64 -4.11 -10.04 13.23
CA PHE A 64 -4.85 -9.85 14.48
C PHE A 64 -6.18 -10.64 14.48
N TYR A 65 -6.95 -10.57 13.39
CA TYR A 65 -8.18 -11.34 13.23
C TYR A 65 -7.93 -12.86 13.19
N ASN A 66 -6.87 -13.33 12.54
CA ASN A 66 -6.52 -14.76 12.52
C ASN A 66 -6.04 -15.27 13.88
N ILE A 67 -5.27 -14.47 14.63
CA ILE A 67 -4.86 -14.80 15.99
C ILE A 67 -6.09 -14.88 16.90
N LYS A 68 -7.03 -13.93 16.76
CA LYS A 68 -8.26 -13.90 17.56
C LYS A 68 -9.23 -15.04 17.22
N LYS A 69 -9.23 -15.51 15.97
CA LYS A 69 -10.00 -16.69 15.56
C LYS A 69 -9.44 -18.01 16.12
N GLY A 70 -8.18 -18.02 16.55
CA GLY A 70 -7.50 -19.19 17.11
C GLY A 70 -7.30 -20.28 16.07
N SER A 71 -6.09 -20.84 16.02
CA SER A 71 -5.85 -22.29 16.09
C SER A 71 -7.05 -23.18 15.70
N LYS A 72 -7.49 -23.10 14.45
CA LYS A 72 -8.47 -23.99 13.79
C LYS A 72 -8.13 -24.13 12.31
N VAL A 73 -6.84 -24.23 12.02
CA VAL A 73 -6.29 -25.07 10.95
C VAL A 73 -5.03 -25.70 11.50
#